data_AF-A0A2G5NC48-F1
#
_entry.id   AF-A0A2G5NC48-F1
#
_cell.length_a   1.000
_cell.length_b   1.000
_cell.length_c   1.000
_cell.angle_alpha   90.00
_cell.angle_beta   90.00
_cell.angle_gamma   90.00
#
_symmetry.space_group_name_H-M   'P 1'
#
loop_
_entity.id
_entity.type
_entity.pdbx_description
1 polymer ?
#
loop_
_entity_poly.entity_id
_entity_poly.type
_entity_poly.pdbx_seq_one_letter_code
_entity_poly.pdbx_strand_id
1 'polypeptide(L)' 'MFEDKWFTVQKIYNDTYAISEYGHWEKVHSFLLIGNNKAVLIDTGLGIDNIKRITDKLTTLPIDV' A
#
# COMPACT_ATOMS: atom_id res chain seq x y z
N MET A 1 -7.86 4.02 10.21
CA MET A 1 -7.24 2.90 9.48
C MET A 1 -8.35 1.92 9.21
N PHE A 2 -8.57 1.54 7.95
CA PHE A 2 -9.64 0.59 7.61
C PHE A 2 -9.12 -0.83 7.79
N GLU A 3 -10.00 -1.72 8.21
CA GLU A 3 -9.71 -3.15 8.28
C GLU A 3 -9.80 -3.76 6.87
N ASP A 4 -8.90 -4.68 6.57
CA ASP A 4 -8.88 -5.42 5.32
C ASP A 4 -8.56 -6.89 5.56
N LYS A 5 -9.14 -7.78 4.75
CA LYS A 5 -8.97 -9.22 4.93
C LYS A 5 -7.58 -9.72 4.59
N TRP A 6 -6.88 -9.04 3.67
CA TRP A 6 -5.59 -9.49 3.16
C TRP A 6 -4.46 -8.54 3.53
N PHE A 7 -4.67 -7.24 3.33
CA PHE A 7 -3.62 -6.25 3.54
C PHE A 7 -3.65 -5.65 4.93
N THR A 8 -2.51 -5.59 5.60
CA THR A 8 -2.33 -4.75 6.79
C THR A 8 -1.70 -3.42 6.38
N VAL A 9 -2.44 -2.34 6.55
CA VAL A 9 -1.98 -0.99 6.20
C VAL A 9 -1.52 -0.28 7.47
N GLN A 10 -0.29 0.21 7.51
CA GLN A 10 0.22 1.00 8.62
C GLN A 10 0.76 2.33 8.10
N LYS A 11 0.33 3.44 8.69
CA LYS A 11 0.97 4.74 8.47
C LYS A 11 2.28 4.77 9.27
N ILE A 12 3.41 4.82 8.57
CA ILE A 12 4.75 4.75 9.18
C ILE A 12 5.43 6.13 9.29
N TYR A 13 4.99 7.10 8.48
CA TYR A 13 5.41 8.50 8.56
C TYR A 13 4.37 9.43 7.91
N ASN A 14 4.59 10.76 7.97
CA ASN A 14 3.69 11.82 7.51
C ASN A 14 2.76 11.45 6.36
N ASP A 15 3.30 11.06 5.21
CA ASP A 15 2.53 10.71 4.01
C ASP A 15 3.04 9.37 3.44
N THR A 16 3.41 8.46 4.34
CA THR A 16 4.05 7.19 3.99
C THR A 16 3.36 6.03 4.69
N TYR A 17 3.01 5.02 3.91
CA TYR A 17 2.27 3.84 4.36
C TYR A 17 3.02 2.57 4.00
N ALA A 18 3.10 1.64 4.94
CA ALA A 18 3.44 0.25 4.67
C ALA A 18 2.14 -0.53 4.40
N ILE A 19 2.13 -1.36 3.36
CA ILE A 19 1.02 -2.23 2.97
C ILE A 19 1.58 -3.65 2.96
N SER A 20 1.15 -4.48 3.92
CA SER A 20 1.79 -5.76 4.24
C SER A 20 0.86 -6.95 4.02
N GLU A 21 1.40 -8.05 3.51
CA GLU A 21 0.67 -9.31 3.24
C GLU A 21 1.00 -10.39 4.29
N TYR A 22 0.63 -10.15 5.55
CA TYR A 22 0.96 -11.09 6.64
C TYR A 22 0.26 -12.46 6.56
N GLY A 23 -0.75 -12.60 5.71
CA GLY A 23 -1.39 -13.87 5.40
C GLY A 23 -0.49 -14.82 4.59
N HIS A 24 0.61 -14.32 4.03
CA HIS A 24 1.57 -15.11 3.27
C HIS A 24 2.88 -15.35 4.06
N TRP A 25 3.60 -16.42 3.71
CA TRP A 25 4.82 -16.85 4.39
C TRP A 25 5.94 -15.79 4.35
N GLU A 26 6.16 -15.18 3.19
CA GLU A 26 7.19 -14.17 2.92
C GLU A 26 6.92 -12.85 3.64
N LYS A 27 5.66 -12.61 4.05
CA LYS A 27 5.22 -11.38 4.74
C LYS A 27 5.71 -10.11 4.02
N VAL A 28 5.51 -10.07 2.71
CA VAL A 28 5.99 -8.96 1.86
C VAL A 28 5.39 -7.63 2.32
N HIS A 29 6.20 -6.57 2.19
CA HIS A 29 5.85 -5.20 2.50
C HIS A 29 6.04 -4.33 1.25
N SER A 30 4.95 -3.74 0.77
CA SER A 30 4.97 -2.66 -0.22
C SER A 30 4.85 -1.30 0.47
N PHE A 31 5.30 -0.24 -0.18
CA PHE A 31 5.27 1.11 0.40
C PHE A 31 4.60 2.12 -0.53
N LEU A 32 3.65 2.87 0.00
CA LEU A 32 3.03 4.00 -0.69
C LEU A 32 3.57 5.31 -0.11
N LEU A 33 4.25 6.09 -0.93
CA LEU A 33 4.75 7.43 -0.61
C LEU A 33 3.90 8.45 -1.35
N ILE A 34 3.19 9.31 -0.63
CA ILE A 34 2.31 10.33 -1.21
C ILE A 34 3.06 11.67 -1.22
N GLY A 35 3.31 12.20 -2.41
CA GLY A 35 3.89 13.54 -2.59
C GLY A 35 2.81 14.59 -2.85
N ASN A 36 3.22 15.78 -3.30
CA ASN A 36 2.29 16.89 -3.53
C ASN A 36 1.43 16.74 -4.79
N ASN A 37 1.93 16.03 -5.81
CA ASN A 37 1.29 15.93 -7.14
C ASN A 37 1.09 14.50 -7.62
N LYS A 38 1.88 13.56 -7.10
CA LYS A 38 1.83 12.14 -7.42
C LYS A 38 2.22 11.33 -6.19
N ALA A 39 1.83 10.07 -6.19
CA ALA A 39 2.31 9.08 -5.24
C ALA A 39 3.18 8.04 -5.97
N VAL A 40 4.03 7.36 -5.21
CA VAL A 40 4.86 6.26 -5.70
C VAL A 40 4.55 5.02 -4.87
N LEU A 41 4.25 3.91 -5.53
CA LEU A 41 4.08 2.60 -4.93
C LEU A 41 5.34 1.77 -5.20
N ILE A 42 6.10 1.49 -4.15
CA ILE A 42 7.28 0.65 -4.22
C ILE A 42 6.85 -0.79 -3.90
N ASP A 43 7.05 -1.68 -4.88
CA ASP A 43 6.58 -3.07 -4.90
C ASP A 43 5.04 -3.19 -4.99
N THR A 44 4.57 -4.26 -5.63
CA THR A 44 3.13 -4.59 -5.74
C THR A 44 2.74 -5.84 -4.96
N GLY A 45 3.68 -6.39 -4.19
CA GLY A 45 3.47 -7.59 -3.40
C GLY A 45 3.47 -8.84 -4.28
N LEU A 46 2.83 -9.89 -3.77
CA LEU A 46 2.87 -11.23 -4.38
C LEU A 46 1.85 -11.42 -5.52
N GLY A 47 0.96 -10.45 -5.72
CA GLY A 47 -0.11 -10.54 -6.73
C GLY A 47 -1.28 -11.46 -6.35
N ILE A 48 -1.44 -11.81 -5.07
CA ILE A 48 -2.55 -12.64 -4.57
C ILE A 48 -3.87 -11.86 -4.56
N ASP A 49 -3.82 -10.59 -4.16
CA ASP A 49 -4.96 -9.66 -4.19
C ASP A 49 -4.54 -8.33 -4.81
N ASN A 50 -5.50 -7.54 -5.29
CA ASN A 50 -5.25 -6.31 -6.01
C ASN A 50 -4.95 -5.15 -5.05
N ILE A 51 -3.67 -4.81 -4.87
CA ILE A 51 -3.22 -3.71 -4.00
C ILE A 51 -3.82 -2.35 -4.38
N LYS A 52 -4.28 -2.16 -5.64
CA LYS A 52 -4.92 -0.91 -6.08
C LYS A 52 -6.13 -0.53 -5.24
N ARG A 53 -6.90 -1.52 -4.75
CA ARG A 53 -8.07 -1.29 -3.89
C ARG A 53 -7.71 -0.68 -2.53
N ILE A 54 -6.45 -0.85 -2.11
CA ILE A 54 -5.88 -0.26 -0.92
C ILE A 54 -5.38 1.14 -1.25
N THR A 55 -4.59 1.29 -2.32
CA THR A 55 -4.01 2.60 -2.68
C THR A 55 -5.06 3.64 -3.04
N ASP A 56 -6.15 3.23 -3.71
CA ASP A 56 -7.29 4.11 -4.05
C ASP A 56 -8.01 4.66 -2.81
N LYS A 57 -7.89 3.99 -1.65
CA LYS A 57 -8.44 4.47 -0.37
C LYS A 57 -7.47 5.41 0.36
N LEU A 58 -6.19 5.39 0.00
CA LEU A 58 -5.13 6.15 0.68
C LEU A 58 -4.80 7.47 -0.02
N THR A 59 -5.02 7.55 -1.34
CA THR A 59 -4.78 8.77 -2.12
C THR A 59 -5.64 8.84 -3.37
N THR A 60 -5.92 10.05 -3.82
CA THR A 60 -6.52 10.33 -5.13
C THR A 60 -5.50 10.80 -6.17
N LEU A 61 -4.22 10.95 -5.77
CA LEU A 61 -3.17 11.34 -6.69
C LEU A 61 -2.85 10.21 -7.68
N PRO A 62 -2.36 10.55 -8.89
CA PRO A 62 -1.77 9.57 -9.79
C PRO A 62 -0.66 8.78 -9.10
N ILE A 63 -0.61 7.46 -9.32
CA ILE A 63 0.36 6.55 -8.73
C ILE A 63 1.31 6.05 -9.81
N ASP A 64 2.61 6.29 -9.63
CA ASP A 64 3.68 5.59 -10.35
C ASP A 64 4.04 4.32 -9.56
N VAL A 65 4.35 3.23 -10.26
CA VAL A 65 4.75 1.93 -9.70
C VAL A 65 6.17 1.59 -10.14
#